data_AF-A0A5B7IGT0-F1
#
_entry.id   AF-A0A5B7IGT0-F1
#
_cell.length_a   1.000
_cell.length_b   1.000
_cell.length_c   1.000
_cell.angle_alpha   90.00
_cell.angle_beta   90.00
_cell.angle_gamma   90.00
#
_symmetry.space_group_name_H-M   'P 1'
#
loop_
_entity.id
_entity.type
_entity.pdbx_description
1 polymer ?
#
loop_
_entity_poly.entity_id
_entity_poly.type
_entity_poly.pdbx_seq_one_letter_code
_entity_poly.pdbx_strand_id
1 'polypeptide(L)'
;MALQRYIGFTTILSKRITAHLQDGAICRHYVSEHGILLKRKHMKQNTGIVEKGNDIRRLKITEATLIYLKKPTINIQQQPEVSLPSKRQPLSRGQAAS
;
A
#
# COMPACT_ATOMS: atom_id res chain seq x y z
N MET A 1 -19.99 2.52 -10.05
CA MET A 1 -19.12 3.03 -8.97
C MET A 1 -17.87 2.17 -8.94
N ALA A 2 -16.71 2.66 -9.40
CA ALA A 2 -15.47 1.87 -9.38
C ALA A 2 -14.99 1.72 -7.93
N LEU A 3 -14.76 0.50 -7.48
CA LEU A 3 -14.15 0.22 -6.17
C LEU A 3 -12.76 0.88 -6.12
N GLN A 4 -12.56 1.83 -5.21
CA GLN A 4 -11.25 2.42 -4.97
C GLN A 4 -10.39 1.40 -4.24
N ARG A 5 -9.49 0.75 -4.98
CA ARG A 5 -8.59 -0.29 -4.44
C ARG A 5 -7.38 0.30 -3.72
N TYR A 6 -6.99 1.53 -4.06
CA TYR A 6 -5.85 2.24 -3.47
C TYR A 6 -6.12 3.75 -3.39
N ILE A 7 -5.69 4.38 -2.30
CA ILE A 7 -5.73 5.83 -2.08
C ILE A 7 -4.34 6.26 -1.58
N GLY A 8 -3.83 7.37 -2.11
CA GLY A 8 -2.50 7.85 -1.76
C GLY A 8 -2.32 9.35 -1.96
N PHE A 9 -1.54 9.97 -1.09
CA PHE A 9 -1.08 11.35 -1.21
C PHE A 9 0.26 11.42 -1.96
N THR A 10 0.42 12.39 -2.85
CA THR A 10 1.71 12.71 -3.45
C THR A 10 1.80 14.19 -3.82
N THR A 11 3.01 14.74 -3.76
CA THR A 11 3.31 16.08 -4.28
C THR A 11 3.58 16.05 -5.78
N ILE A 12 4.11 14.94 -6.30
CA ILE A 12 4.45 14.76 -7.71
C ILE A 12 3.89 13.41 -8.17
N LEU A 13 2.84 13.47 -8.99
CA LEU A 13 2.14 12.27 -9.48
C LEU A 13 3.06 11.35 -10.29
N SER A 14 3.90 11.92 -11.16
CA SER A 14 4.80 11.13 -12.01
C SER A 14 5.78 10.30 -11.20
N LYS A 15 6.33 10.86 -10.10
CA LYS A 15 7.22 10.15 -9.17
C LYS A 15 6.49 9.01 -8.47
N ARG A 16 5.27 9.24 -7.97
CA ARG A 16 4.46 8.20 -7.30
C ARG A 16 4.09 7.07 -8.26
N ILE A 17 3.77 7.38 -9.51
CA ILE A 17 3.54 6.35 -10.54
C ILE A 17 4.82 5.54 -10.77
N THR A 18 5.97 6.18 -10.95
CA THR A 18 7.25 5.47 -11.15
C THR A 18 7.56 4.55 -9.98
N ALA A 19 7.42 5.03 -8.74
CA ALA A 19 7.65 4.22 -7.54
C ALA A 19 6.73 2.99 -7.50
N HIS A 20 5.45 3.18 -7.81
CA HIS A 20 4.49 2.08 -7.84
C HIS A 20 4.72 1.06 -8.95
N LEU A 21 5.39 1.45 -10.05
CA LEU A 21 5.78 0.54 -11.13
C LEU A 21 6.99 -0.32 -10.78
N GLN A 22 7.94 0.19 -9.99
CA GLN A 22 9.19 -0.51 -9.68
C GLN A 22 8.99 -1.63 -8.65
N ASP A 23 8.44 -1.30 -7.48
CA ASP A 23 8.17 -2.28 -6.41
C ASP A 23 7.04 -1.79 -5.49
N GLY A 24 5.95 -1.34 -6.11
CA GLY A 24 4.77 -0.90 -5.38
C GLY A 24 3.81 -2.03 -5.02
N ALA A 25 3.02 -1.84 -3.97
CA ALA A 25 1.87 -2.68 -3.65
C ALA A 25 0.90 -2.83 -4.85
N ILE A 26 0.77 -1.80 -5.69
CA ILE A 26 -0.06 -1.82 -6.89
C ILE A 26 0.55 -2.76 -7.96
N CYS A 27 1.87 -2.75 -8.15
CA CYS A 27 2.53 -3.67 -9.07
C CYS A 27 2.31 -5.12 -8.64
N ARG A 28 2.53 -5.41 -7.35
CA ARG A 28 2.30 -6.74 -6.78
C ARG A 28 0.85 -7.18 -6.94
N HIS A 29 -0.12 -6.30 -6.69
CA HIS A 29 -1.54 -6.58 -6.91
C HIS A 29 -1.86 -6.93 -8.37
N TYR A 30 -1.31 -6.18 -9.33
CA TYR A 30 -1.53 -6.48 -10.76
C TYR A 30 -0.97 -7.84 -11.18
N VAL A 31 0.20 -8.22 -10.67
CA VAL A 31 0.82 -9.51 -10.97
C VAL A 31 0.05 -10.65 -10.30
N SER A 32 -0.26 -10.52 -9.00
CA SER A 32 -0.92 -11.59 -8.22
C SER A 32 -2.39 -11.80 -8.59
N GLU A 33 -3.17 -10.72 -8.73
CA GLU A 33 -4.62 -10.82 -8.93
C GLU A 33 -5.05 -10.84 -10.40
N HIS A 34 -4.20 -10.36 -11.30
CA HIS A 34 -4.54 -10.25 -12.73
C HIS A 34 -3.56 -10.97 -13.65
N GLY A 35 -2.39 -11.40 -13.17
CA GLY A 35 -1.35 -12.00 -14.03
C GLY A 35 -0.78 -11.02 -15.06
N ILE A 36 -0.98 -9.71 -14.87
CA ILE A 36 -0.59 -8.68 -15.84
C ILE A 36 0.60 -7.90 -15.32
N LEU A 37 1.60 -7.71 -16.18
CA LEU A 37 2.69 -6.79 -15.89
C LEU A 37 2.20 -5.34 -15.94
N LEU A 38 2.27 -4.64 -14.80
CA LEU A 38 1.80 -3.27 -14.67
C LEU A 38 2.62 -2.32 -15.56
N LYS A 39 1.95 -1.58 -16.45
CA LYS A 39 2.55 -0.56 -17.32
C LYS A 39 2.11 0.84 -16.90
N ARG A 40 2.91 1.85 -17.25
CA ARG A 40 2.59 3.27 -16.97
C ARG A 40 1.24 3.72 -17.52
N LYS A 41 0.83 3.21 -18.68
CA LYS A 41 -0.49 3.49 -19.28
C LYS A 41 -1.63 3.06 -18.37
N HIS A 42 -1.52 1.87 -17.76
CA HIS A 42 -2.53 1.37 -16.83
C HIS A 42 -2.67 2.29 -15.60
N MET A 43 -1.55 2.73 -15.03
CA MET A 43 -1.55 3.69 -13.92
C MET A 43 -2.22 5.01 -14.31
N LYS A 44 -1.87 5.58 -15.46
CA LYS A 44 -2.46 6.85 -15.92
C LYS A 44 -3.97 6.75 -16.14
N GLN A 45 -4.44 5.65 -16.72
CA GLN A 45 -5.86 5.46 -17.04
C GLN A 45 -6.71 5.16 -15.80
N ASN A 46 -6.13 4.54 -14.77
CA ASN A 46 -6.84 4.11 -13.56
C ASN A 46 -6.57 5.02 -12.34
N THR A 47 -5.83 6.12 -12.50
CA THR A 47 -5.58 7.08 -11.41
C THR A 47 -6.42 8.34 -11.60
N GLY A 48 -7.35 8.58 -10.67
CA GLY A 48 -8.09 9.84 -10.56
C GLY A 48 -7.51 10.75 -9.48
N ILE A 49 -7.60 12.06 -9.67
CA ILE A 49 -7.25 13.06 -8.64
C ILE A 49 -8.51 13.39 -7.84
N VAL A 50 -8.48 13.12 -6.54
CA VAL A 50 -9.60 13.38 -5.63
C VAL A 50 -9.58 14.82 -5.12
N GLU A 51 -8.43 15.28 -4.61
CA GLU A 51 -8.22 16.66 -4.14
C GLU A 51 -6.84 17.16 -4.59
N LYS A 52 -6.73 18.47 -4.86
CA LYS A 52 -5.47 19.17 -5.17
C LYS A 52 -5.43 20.48 -4.40
N GLY A 53 -4.30 20.80 -3.79
CA GLY A 53 -4.11 22.05 -3.05
C GLY A 53 -2.68 22.23 -2.55
N ASN A 54 -2.41 23.37 -1.91
CA ASN A 54 -1.10 23.71 -1.38
C ASN A 54 -0.93 23.34 0.10
N ASP A 55 -2.04 23.12 0.82
CA ASP A 55 -2.01 22.72 2.22
C ASP A 55 -1.73 21.21 2.34
N ILE A 56 -0.45 20.88 2.48
CA ILE A 56 0.03 19.49 2.62
C ILE A 56 -0.57 18.82 3.86
N ARG A 57 -0.78 19.55 4.96
CA ARG A 57 -1.34 18.98 6.19
C ARG A 57 -2.76 18.54 5.95
N ARG A 58 -3.58 19.41 5.36
CA ARG A 58 -4.96 19.08 5.00
C ARG A 58 -5.03 17.89 4.05
N LEU A 59 -4.20 17.86 3.00
CA LEU A 59 -4.18 16.75 2.05
C LEU A 59 -3.81 15.40 2.68
N LYS A 60 -2.88 15.38 3.65
CA LYS A 60 -2.55 14.16 4.41
C LYS A 60 -3.71 13.71 5.31
N ILE A 61 -4.40 14.64 5.95
CA ILE A 61 -5.59 14.33 6.76
C ILE A 61 -6.73 13.80 5.88
N THR A 62 -6.93 14.39 4.69
CA THR A 62 -7.88 13.89 3.70
C THR A 62 -7.53 12.46 3.28
N GLU A 63 -6.27 12.17 2.96
CA GLU A 63 -5.82 10.81 2.63
C GLU A 63 -6.18 9.81 3.74
N ALA A 64 -5.80 10.12 5.00
CA ALA A 64 -6.08 9.25 6.13
C ALA A 64 -7.57 9.02 6.34
N THR A 65 -8.37 10.09 6.26
CA THR A 65 -9.83 10.04 6.38
C THR A 65 -10.44 9.16 5.28
N LEU A 66 -10.00 9.32 4.03
CA LEU A 66 -10.48 8.53 2.91
C LEU A 66 -10.10 7.05 3.04
N ILE A 67 -8.87 6.74 3.47
CA ILE A 67 -8.45 5.35 3.72
C ILE A 67 -9.32 4.72 4.81
N TYR A 68 -9.55 5.44 5.92
CA TYR A 68 -10.38 4.96 7.02
C TYR A 68 -11.83 4.68 6.58
N LEU A 69 -12.44 5.60 5.84
CA LEU A 69 -13.83 5.49 5.41
C LEU A 69 -14.04 4.47 4.29
N LYS A 70 -13.10 4.38 3.33
CA LYS A 70 -13.25 3.53 2.13
C LYS A 70 -12.62 2.15 2.27
N LYS A 71 -11.73 1.95 3.25
CA LYS A 71 -11.00 0.70 3.50
C LYS A 71 -10.45 0.05 2.21
N PRO A 72 -9.66 0.79 1.40
CA PRO A 72 -9.11 0.26 0.15
C PRO A 72 -8.26 -0.99 0.40
N THR A 73 -8.48 -2.05 -0.38
CA THR A 73 -7.85 -3.36 -0.17
C THR A 73 -6.32 -3.35 -0.33
N ILE A 74 -5.76 -2.45 -1.14
CA ILE A 74 -4.31 -2.34 -1.38
C ILE A 74 -3.64 -1.45 -0.31
N ASN A 75 -4.39 -0.61 0.42
CA ASN A 75 -3.84 0.25 1.48
C ASN A 75 -3.53 -0.50 2.78
N ILE A 76 -3.75 -1.81 2.83
CA ILE A 76 -3.44 -2.63 4.00
C ILE A 76 -1.92 -2.63 4.18
N GLN A 77 -1.46 -2.10 5.32
CA GLN A 77 -0.06 -2.20 5.71
C GLN A 77 0.23 -3.68 5.98
N GLN A 78 1.13 -4.26 5.19
CA GLN A 78 1.68 -5.59 5.50
C GLN A 78 2.36 -5.50 6.87
N GLN A 79 2.07 -6.45 7.75
CA GLN A 79 2.78 -6.54 9.04
C GLN A 79 4.29 -6.59 8.75
N PRO A 80 5.13 -5.85 9.48
CA PRO A 80 6.56 -6.00 9.32
C PRO A 80 6.94 -7.46 9.61
N GLU A 81 7.57 -8.12 8.64
CA GLU A 81 8.14 -9.49 8.76
C GLU A 81 9.14 -9.59 9.93
N VAL A 82 9.62 -8.43 10.41
CA VAL A 82 10.43 -8.35 11.62
C VAL A 82 9.49 -8.32 12.83
N SER A 83 9.26 -9.50 13.40
CA SER A 83 8.72 -9.58 14.76
C SER A 83 9.63 -8.74 15.65
N LEU A 84 9.08 -7.73 16.33
CA LEU A 84 9.82 -7.02 17.38
C LEU A 84 10.50 -8.07 18.27
N PRO A 85 11.76 -7.87 18.72
CA PRO A 85 12.46 -8.86 19.54
C PRO A 85 11.65 -9.33 20.76
N SER A 86 10.80 -8.43 21.28
CA SER A 86 9.85 -8.68 22.37
C SER A 86 8.74 -9.71 22.07
N LYS A 87 8.48 -10.05 20.80
CA LYS A 87 7.49 -11.05 20.38
C LYS A 87 8.10 -12.42 20.11
N ARG A 88 9.41 -12.62 20.31
CA ARG A 88 10.02 -13.95 20.26
C ARG A 88 9.43 -14.78 21.39
N GLN A 89 8.63 -15.78 21.08
CA GLN A 89 8.21 -16.77 22.08
C GLN A 89 9.48 -17.42 22.65
N PRO A 90 9.56 -17.63 23.98
CA PRO A 90 10.68 -18.36 24.56
C PRO A 90 10.73 -19.75 23.92
N LEU A 91 11.89 -20.13 23.40
CA LEU A 91 12.12 -21.51 22.99
C LEU A 91 11.83 -22.39 24.21
N SER A 92 10.82 -23.26 24.13
CA SER A 92 10.54 -24.25 25.16
C SER A 92 11.74 -25.18 25.27
N ARG A 93 12.62 -24.92 26.24
CA ARG A 93 13.67 -25.86 26.66
C ARG A 93 12.98 -27.01 27.37
N GLY A 94 12.80 -28.12 26.67
CA GLY A 94 12.31 -29.33 27.31
C GLY A 94 11.76 -30.34 26.32
N GLN A 95 12.66 -31.01 25.60
CA GLN A 95 12.70 -32.47 25.42
C GLN A 95 13.74 -32.78 24.35
N ALA A 96 14.98 -32.97 24.79
CA ALA A 96 15.99 -33.72 24.06
C ALA A 96 16.42 -34.87 24.98
N ALA A 97 16.04 -36.08 24.56
CA ALA A 97 16.71 -37.35 24.77
C ALA A 97 17.39 -37.62 26.13
N SER A 98 16.79 -38.50 26.93
CA SER A 98 17.29 -39.86 27.17
C SER A 98 16.27 -40.67 27.97
#